data_AF-A0A965B6W9-F1
#
_entry.id   AF-A0A965B6W9-F1
#
_cell.length_a   1.000
_cell.length_b   1.000
_cell.length_c   1.000
_cell.angle_alpha   90.00
_cell.angle_beta   90.00
_cell.angle_gamma   90.00
#
_symmetry.space_group_name_H-M   'P 1'
#
loop_
_entity.id
_entity.type
_entity.pdbx_description
1 polymer ?
#
loop_
_entity_poly.entity_id
_entity_poly.type
_entity_poly.pdbx_seq_one_letter_code
_entity_poly.pdbx_strand_id
1 'polypeptide(L)'
;MVPTFTPTAIPDPERAKVEGRRTRQIIDYLGAANAFRAAGQREWAIDRYREVLAIDPGNLDARAGLRDLGAIVPTGSILNTPVPTPLPIEPTNTPTKR
;
A
#
# COMPACT_ATOMS: atom_id res chain seq x y z
N MET A 1 22.24 -23.35 33.19
CA MET A 1 21.25 -22.68 32.31
C MET A 1 20.87 -21.36 32.96
N VAL A 2 21.38 -20.25 32.45
CA VAL A 2 20.92 -18.91 32.80
C VAL A 2 20.09 -18.39 31.63
N PRO A 3 18.83 -17.95 31.82
CA PRO A 3 18.09 -17.30 30.75
C PRO A 3 18.73 -15.95 30.48
N THR A 4 19.40 -15.82 29.33
CA THR A 4 19.85 -14.54 28.80
C THR A 4 18.62 -13.75 28.36
N PHE A 5 18.04 -12.98 29.28
CA PHE A 5 17.27 -11.82 28.88
C PHE A 5 18.27 -10.81 28.35
N THR A 6 18.30 -10.56 27.05
CA THR A 6 18.88 -9.34 26.47
C THR A 6 17.82 -8.25 26.61
N PRO A 7 17.86 -7.39 27.65
CA PRO A 7 16.94 -6.28 27.74
C PRO A 7 17.53 -5.15 26.91
N THR A 8 16.70 -4.62 26.02
CA THR A 8 16.77 -3.21 25.63
C THR A 8 17.96 -2.83 24.75
N ALA A 9 17.74 -2.95 23.44
CA ALA A 9 18.34 -2.00 22.51
C ALA A 9 17.96 -0.59 22.98
N ILE A 10 18.89 0.10 23.64
CA ILE A 10 18.82 1.55 23.82
C ILE A 10 18.83 2.09 22.39
N PRO A 11 17.75 2.69 21.86
CA PRO A 11 17.84 3.30 20.54
C PRO A 11 18.88 4.40 20.64
N ASP A 12 19.93 4.33 19.83
CA ASP A 12 20.92 5.40 19.68
C ASP A 12 20.20 6.76 19.75
N PRO A 13 20.64 7.73 20.57
CA PRO A 13 19.96 9.02 20.70
C PRO A 13 19.89 9.79 19.36
N GLU A 14 20.76 9.45 18.40
CA GLU A 14 20.67 9.86 17.00
C GLU A 14 19.43 9.28 16.30
N ARG A 15 19.17 7.97 16.45
CA ARG A 15 17.98 7.31 15.89
C ARG A 15 16.70 7.91 16.44
N ALA A 16 16.63 8.16 17.74
CA ALA A 16 15.48 8.82 18.38
C ALA A 16 15.22 10.24 17.85
N LYS A 17 16.28 11.01 17.56
CA LYS A 17 16.15 12.36 16.96
C LYS A 17 15.73 12.30 15.49
N VAL A 18 16.24 11.33 14.73
CA VAL A 18 15.86 11.08 13.34
C VAL A 18 14.40 10.59 13.27
N GLU A 19 13.97 9.75 14.22
CA GLU A 19 12.58 9.34 14.40
C GLU A 19 11.68 10.56 14.62
N GLY A 20 12.05 11.45 15.56
CA GLY A 20 11.26 12.65 15.84
C GLY A 20 11.11 13.59 14.62
N ARG A 21 12.17 13.70 13.79
CA ARG A 21 12.14 14.46 12.53
C ARG A 21 11.24 13.79 11.50
N ARG A 22 11.32 12.46 11.34
CA ARG A 22 10.46 11.67 10.45
C ARG A 22 8.99 11.77 10.84
N THR A 23 8.67 11.61 12.13
CA THR A 23 7.29 11.71 12.63
C THR A 23 6.69 13.07 12.35
N ARG A 24 7.46 14.15 12.54
CA ARG A 24 6.96 15.50 12.24
C ARG A 24 6.73 15.73 10.76
N GLN A 25 7.61 15.19 9.91
CA GLN A 25 7.47 15.26 8.46
C GLN A 25 6.25 14.45 7.97
N ILE A 26 5.98 13.29 8.57
CA ILE A 26 4.75 12.52 8.33
C ILE A 26 3.51 13.35 8.65
N ILE A 27 3.46 13.97 9.84
CA ILE A 27 2.32 14.80 10.27
C ILE A 27 2.09 15.96 9.30
N ASP A 28 3.15 16.64 8.88
CA ASP A 28 3.08 17.78 7.97
C ASP A 28 2.53 17.37 6.58
N TYR A 29 3.09 16.32 5.98
CA TYR A 29 2.61 15.81 4.69
C TYR A 29 1.19 15.27 4.77
N LEU A 30 0.82 14.61 5.86
CA LEU A 30 -0.52 14.07 6.05
C LEU A 30 -1.55 15.20 6.23
N GLY A 31 -1.20 16.27 6.94
CA GLY A 31 -2.00 17.48 7.03
C GLY A 31 -2.19 18.15 5.67
N ALA A 32 -1.11 18.32 4.91
CA ALA A 32 -1.16 18.88 3.56
C ALA A 32 -2.02 18.02 2.62
N ALA A 33 -1.87 16.69 2.66
CA ALA A 33 -2.66 15.76 1.86
C ALA A 33 -4.16 15.88 2.13
N ASN A 34 -4.54 15.95 3.41
CA ASN A 34 -5.93 16.16 3.82
C ASN A 34 -6.48 17.51 3.33
N ALA A 35 -5.68 18.57 3.39
CA ALA A 35 -6.06 19.89 2.88
C ALA A 35 -6.26 19.87 1.36
N PHE A 36 -5.34 19.26 0.60
CA PHE A 36 -5.47 19.11 -0.85
C PHE A 36 -6.70 18.27 -1.23
N ARG A 37 -6.97 17.20 -0.48
CA ARG A 37 -8.18 16.39 -0.66
C ARG A 37 -9.44 17.22 -0.47
N ALA A 38 -9.51 17.99 0.62
CA ALA A 38 -10.65 18.87 0.91
C ALA A 38 -10.82 19.99 -0.14
N ALA A 39 -9.71 20.47 -0.71
CA ALA A 39 -9.71 21.44 -1.79
C ALA A 39 -10.04 20.84 -3.18
N GLY A 40 -10.25 19.52 -3.28
CA GLY A 40 -10.50 18.82 -4.55
C GLY A 40 -9.26 18.59 -5.41
N GLN A 41 -8.06 18.96 -4.93
CA GLN A 41 -6.79 18.79 -5.63
C GLN A 41 -6.28 17.35 -5.46
N ARG A 42 -6.99 16.41 -6.09
CA ARG A 42 -6.75 14.96 -5.96
C ARG A 42 -5.28 14.58 -6.25
N GLU A 43 -4.70 15.10 -7.32
CA GLU A 43 -3.33 14.74 -7.74
C GLU A 43 -2.30 15.14 -6.67
N TRP A 44 -2.45 16.34 -6.09
CA TRP A 44 -1.55 16.87 -5.07
C TRP A 44 -1.72 16.14 -3.75
N ALA A 45 -2.95 15.76 -3.40
CA ALA A 45 -3.22 14.93 -2.24
C ALA A 45 -2.58 13.55 -2.37
N ILE A 46 -2.67 12.92 -3.54
CA ILE A 46 -2.04 11.63 -3.83
C ILE A 46 -0.53 11.70 -3.66
N ASP A 47 0.10 12.74 -4.21
CA ASP A 47 1.54 12.97 -4.08
C ASP A 47 1.98 13.05 -2.61
N ARG A 48 1.25 13.82 -1.78
CA ARG A 48 1.55 13.96 -0.35
C ARG A 48 1.33 12.68 0.45
N TYR A 49 0.29 11.91 0.16
CA TYR A 49 0.12 10.62 0.83
C TYR A 49 1.19 9.61 0.42
N ARG A 50 1.73 9.68 -0.81
CA ARG A 50 2.87 8.85 -1.23
C ARG A 50 4.15 9.21 -0.48
N GLU A 51 4.42 10.49 -0.28
CA GLU A 51 5.56 10.96 0.54
C GLU A 51 5.46 10.42 1.98
N VAL A 52 4.26 10.41 2.57
CA VAL A 52 4.05 9.79 3.90
C VAL A 52 4.39 8.31 3.87
N LEU A 53 3.90 7.56 2.87
CA LEU A 53 4.17 6.12 2.74
C LEU A 53 5.64 5.80 2.41
N ALA A 54 6.39 6.74 1.83
CA ALA A 54 7.83 6.59 1.62
C ALA A 54 8.62 6.66 2.94
N ILE A 55 8.12 7.42 3.92
CA ILE A 55 8.72 7.54 5.25
C ILE A 55 8.20 6.42 6.17
N ASP A 56 6.89 6.18 6.16
CA ASP A 56 6.19 5.15 6.93
C ASP A 56 5.24 4.35 6.00
N PRO A 57 5.71 3.23 5.44
CA PRO A 57 4.90 2.36 4.58
C PRO A 57 3.69 1.72 5.29
N GLY A 58 3.70 1.70 6.63
CA GLY A 58 2.64 1.15 7.47
C GLY A 58 1.55 2.16 7.83
N ASN A 59 1.69 3.42 7.41
CA ASN A 59 0.76 4.47 7.77
C ASN A 59 -0.64 4.21 7.18
N LEU A 60 -1.58 3.85 8.06
CA LEU A 60 -2.95 3.49 7.69
C LEU A 60 -3.74 4.69 7.17
N ASP A 61 -3.52 5.88 7.74
CA ASP A 61 -4.19 7.11 7.36
C ASP A 61 -3.84 7.51 5.91
N ALA A 62 -2.56 7.44 5.53
CA ALA A 62 -2.12 7.73 4.17
C ALA A 62 -2.65 6.71 3.16
N ARG A 63 -2.67 5.41 3.51
CA ARG A 63 -3.31 4.37 2.69
C ARG A 63 -4.82 4.62 2.55
N ALA A 64 -5.50 4.97 3.63
CA ALA A 64 -6.94 5.26 3.59
C ALA A 64 -7.22 6.47 2.69
N GLY A 65 -6.41 7.54 2.80
CA GLY A 65 -6.49 8.73 1.95
C GLY A 65 -6.29 8.41 0.46
N LEU A 66 -5.27 7.62 0.11
CA LEU A 66 -5.07 7.19 -1.28
C LEU A 66 -6.20 6.31 -1.81
N ARG A 67 -6.76 5.44 -0.97
CA ARG A 67 -7.89 4.57 -1.34
C ARG A 67 -9.15 5.40 -1.60
N ASP A 68 -9.44 6.34 -0.72
CA ASP A 68 -10.56 7.29 -0.87
C ASP A 68 -10.45 8.10 -2.16
N LEU A 69 -9.23 8.52 -2.50
CA LEU A 69 -8.93 9.22 -3.75
C LEU A 69 -8.90 8.30 -4.99
N GLY A 70 -9.03 6.98 -4.83
CA GLY A 70 -8.96 6.00 -5.91
C GLY A 70 -7.56 5.76 -6.48
N ALA A 71 -6.51 6.23 -5.79
CA ALA A 71 -5.12 6.09 -6.21
C ALA A 71 -4.52 4.71 -5.90
N ILE A 72 -5.09 4.01 -4.93
CA ILE A 72 -4.82 2.59 -4.69
C ILE A 72 -6.14 1.83 -4.72
N VAL A 73 -6.23 0.87 -5.64
CA VAL A 73 -7.32 -0.09 -5.68
C VAL A 73 -7.01 -1.13 -4.61
N PRO A 74 -7.91 -1.42 -3.66
CA PRO A 74 -7.71 -2.55 -2.78
C PRO A 74 -7.58 -3.80 -3.65
N THR A 75 -6.48 -4.53 -3.49
CA THR A 75 -6.19 -5.82 -4.13
C THR A 75 -7.13 -6.94 -3.65
N GLY A 76 -8.37 -6.60 -3.32
CA GLY A 76 -9.49 -7.51 -3.06
C GLY A 76 -10.55 -7.49 -4.17
N SER A 77 -10.40 -6.68 -5.22
CA SER A 77 -11.25 -6.77 -6.42
C SER A 77 -10.79 -7.87 -7.36
N ILE A 78 -10.92 -9.12 -6.91
CA ILE A 78 -10.99 -10.30 -7.78
C ILE A 78 -12.34 -10.36 -8.51
N LEU A 79 -12.73 -9.36 -9.30
CA LEU A 79 -13.93 -9.48 -10.15
C LEU A 79 -13.81 -8.68 -11.47
N ASN A 80 -12.65 -8.74 -12.14
CA ASN A 80 -12.64 -8.65 -13.60
C ASN A 80 -11.32 -9.16 -14.21
N THR A 81 -10.95 -10.40 -13.93
CA THR A 81 -10.24 -11.15 -14.97
C THR A 81 -11.33 -11.66 -15.90
N PRO A 82 -11.35 -11.34 -17.21
CA PRO A 82 -12.09 -12.19 -18.13
C PRO A 82 -11.59 -13.60 -17.87
N VAL A 83 -12.49 -14.49 -17.44
CA VAL A 83 -12.22 -15.93 -17.42
C VAL A 83 -11.54 -16.23 -18.75
N PRO A 84 -10.32 -16.81 -18.80
CA PRO A 84 -9.81 -17.31 -20.06
C PRO A 84 -10.87 -18.30 -20.54
N THR A 85 -11.56 -17.96 -21.62
CA THR A 85 -12.53 -18.85 -22.26
C THR A 85 -11.84 -20.21 -22.36
N PRO A 86 -12.34 -21.28 -21.71
CA PRO A 86 -11.79 -22.59 -21.97
C PRO A 86 -11.95 -22.80 -23.47
N LEU A 87 -10.83 -23.03 -24.17
CA LEU A 87 -10.81 -23.36 -25.58
C LEU A 87 -11.92 -24.41 -25.82
N PRO A 88 -12.72 -24.29 -26.89
CA PRO A 88 -13.70 -25.31 -27.20
C PRO A 88 -12.97 -26.64 -27.24
N ILE A 89 -13.37 -27.58 -26.38
CA ILE A 89 -13.02 -28.97 -26.58
C ILE A 89 -13.57 -29.34 -27.95
N GLU A 90 -12.72 -29.33 -28.98
CA GLU A 90 -13.05 -29.94 -30.26
C GLU A 90 -13.52 -31.36 -29.92
N PRO A 91 -14.75 -31.78 -30.29
CA PRO A 91 -15.06 -33.18 -30.24
C PRO A 91 -14.10 -33.81 -31.23
N THR A 92 -13.08 -34.50 -30.71
CA THR A 92 -12.22 -35.43 -31.43
C THR A 92 -13.14 -36.48 -32.06
N ASN A 93 -13.73 -36.12 -33.20
CA ASN A 93 -14.27 -37.06 -34.15
C ASN A 93 -13.04 -37.68 -34.81
N THR A 94 -12.49 -38.70 -34.16
CA THR A 94 -11.62 -39.64 -34.84
C THR A 94 -12.51 -40.41 -35.82
N PRO A 95 -12.36 -40.26 -37.15
CA PRO A 95 -12.94 -41.23 -38.05
C PRO A 95 -12.06 -42.47 -37.96
N THR A 96 -12.45 -43.45 -37.14
CA THR A 96 -11.92 -44.81 -37.30
C THR A 96 -12.45 -45.34 -38.63
N LYS A 97 -11.65 -45.17 -39.67
CA LYS A 97 -11.90 -45.64 -41.03
C LYS A 97 -11.00 -46.86 -41.27
N ARG A 98 -11.67 -47.95 -41.66
CA ARG A 98 -11.19 -49.29 -42.06
C ARG A 98 -11.05 -50.30 -40.92
#